data_AF-A0A8H4UAZ6-F1
#
_entry.id   AF-A0A8H4UAZ6-F1
#
_cell.length_a   1.000
_cell.length_b   1.000
_cell.length_c   1.000
_cell.angle_alpha   90.00
_cell.angle_beta   90.00
_cell.angle_gamma   90.00
#
_symmetry.space_group_name_H-M   'P 1'
#
loop_
_entity.id
_entity.type
_entity.pdbx_description
1 polymer ?
#
loop_
_entity_poly.entity_id
_entity_poly.type
_entity_poly.pdbx_seq_one_letter_code
_entity_poly.pdbx_strand_id
1 'polypeptide(L)'
;MSRRCYVETSPEGRAQFVTVKRSRSYHHSHRHPCDYYKVSREEWRTLVRQNELLDEANQAYSVQNETLRSRLHSADAENHRLCHVVIPSLNDQIASLSRDNECLRRAAEKHCDPPHLGHYHDIEKLRSKLCKLEKENKTLRDDNGDLRFRLRELSKQVDQNLSRRVADLTKQIEYWTNQSGFWKKKYDELRERHLGLITIVESKTEKMEVYDDILKRRRVC
;
A
#
# COMPACT_ATOMS: atom_id res chain seq x y z
N MET A 1 81.02 -44.96 -5.25
CA MET A 1 80.67 -45.98 -4.23
C MET A 1 81.95 -46.47 -3.55
N SER A 2 82.11 -46.13 -2.27
CA SER A 2 83.29 -46.44 -1.44
C SER A 2 83.37 -47.95 -1.12
N ARG A 3 84.53 -48.58 -1.32
CA ARG A 3 84.73 -50.01 -0.99
C ARG A 3 84.79 -50.15 0.54
N ARG A 4 83.83 -50.89 1.13
CA ARG A 4 83.81 -51.18 2.58
C ARG A 4 84.92 -52.17 2.92
N CYS A 5 85.84 -51.76 3.79
CA CYS A 5 86.82 -52.63 4.44
C CYS A 5 86.34 -52.90 5.87
N TYR A 6 86.37 -54.16 6.29
CA TYR A 6 86.03 -54.59 7.65
C TYR A 6 87.31 -54.92 8.40
N VAL A 7 87.39 -54.51 9.66
CA VAL A 7 88.51 -54.85 10.56
C VAL A 7 87.95 -55.77 11.63
N GLU A 8 88.43 -57.01 11.64
CA GLU A 8 88.20 -57.94 12.74
C GLU A 8 89.48 -58.05 13.56
N THR A 9 89.33 -58.20 14.88
CA THR A 9 90.44 -58.43 15.80
C THR A 9 90.67 -59.94 15.90
N SER A 10 91.86 -60.42 15.52
CA SER A 10 92.27 -61.81 15.76
C SER A 10 92.24 -62.11 17.27
N PRO A 11 92.06 -63.37 17.71
CA PRO A 11 92.13 -63.77 19.11
C PRO A 11 93.43 -63.35 19.84
N GLU A 12 94.50 -63.03 19.10
CA GLU A 12 95.76 -62.49 19.63
C GLU A 12 95.80 -60.94 19.65
N GLY A 13 94.67 -60.27 19.45
CA GLY A 13 94.52 -58.81 19.58
C GLY A 13 95.08 -57.98 18.43
N ARG A 14 95.54 -58.61 17.34
CA ARG A 14 96.05 -57.89 16.15
C ARG A 14 94.94 -57.67 15.12
N ALA A 15 94.85 -56.44 14.62
CA ALA A 15 93.87 -56.02 13.63
C ALA A 15 94.17 -56.66 12.26
N GLN A 16 93.20 -57.38 11.69
CA GLN A 16 93.34 -58.00 10.38
C GLN A 16 92.31 -57.42 9.40
N PHE A 17 92.81 -56.94 8.26
CA PHE A 17 91.96 -56.36 7.22
C PHE A 17 91.47 -57.44 6.27
N VAL A 18 90.15 -57.64 6.21
CA VAL A 18 89.53 -58.61 5.28
C VAL A 18 88.91 -57.85 4.11
N THR A 19 89.38 -58.14 2.89
CA THR A 19 88.85 -57.56 1.66
C THR A 19 88.07 -58.63 0.87
N VAL A 20 86.77 -58.39 0.66
CA VAL A 20 85.91 -59.31 -0.09
C VAL A 20 86.21 -59.16 -1.59
N LYS A 21 86.80 -60.19 -2.21
CA LYS A 21 87.16 -60.18 -3.63
C LYS A 21 85.90 -60.27 -4.51
N ARG A 22 85.67 -59.25 -5.36
CA ARG A 22 84.85 -59.38 -6.58
C ARG A 22 85.69 -58.96 -7.79
N SER A 23 85.70 -59.87 -8.77
CA SER A 23 86.11 -59.81 -10.18
C SER A 23 87.18 -58.80 -10.64
N ARG A 24 88.21 -59.35 -11.29
CA ARG A 24 89.43 -58.71 -11.80
C ARG A 24 89.16 -57.66 -12.89
N SER A 25 89.52 -56.41 -12.62
CA SER A 25 89.93 -55.43 -13.63
C SER A 25 91.26 -54.82 -13.17
N TYR A 26 92.27 -54.86 -14.04
CA TYR A 26 93.62 -54.37 -13.77
C TYR A 26 93.65 -52.85 -13.94
N HIS A 27 93.57 -52.11 -12.84
CA HIS A 27 93.88 -50.69 -12.78
C HIS A 27 94.95 -50.45 -11.72
N HIS A 28 96.03 -49.77 -12.13
CA HIS A 28 97.12 -49.34 -11.24
C HIS A 28 96.55 -48.54 -10.07
N SER A 29 96.57 -49.14 -8.88
CA SER A 29 95.95 -48.60 -7.68
C SER A 29 96.98 -47.82 -6.86
N HIS A 30 96.85 -46.50 -6.82
CA HIS A 30 97.46 -45.70 -5.75
C HIS A 30 96.81 -46.10 -4.41
N ARG A 31 97.63 -46.64 -3.51
CA ARG A 31 97.20 -47.15 -2.20
C ARG A 31 97.10 -45.98 -1.23
N HIS A 32 95.90 -45.44 -1.01
CA HIS A 32 95.67 -44.47 0.07
C HIS A 32 95.63 -45.19 1.42
N PRO A 33 96.37 -44.73 2.45
CA PRO A 33 96.24 -45.23 3.82
C PRO A 33 94.83 -44.88 4.34
N CYS A 34 94.17 -45.83 4.99
CA CYS A 34 92.94 -45.57 5.72
C CYS A 34 93.34 -45.16 7.15
N ASP A 35 93.20 -43.87 7.47
CA ASP A 35 93.53 -43.35 8.79
C ASP A 35 92.43 -43.73 9.80
N TYR A 36 92.81 -44.51 10.81
CA TYR A 36 91.94 -44.82 11.95
C TYR A 36 92.33 -43.93 13.13
N TYR A 37 91.37 -43.14 13.62
CA TYR A 37 91.55 -42.30 14.80
C TYR A 37 91.28 -43.11 16.08
N LYS A 38 92.22 -43.09 17.02
CA LYS A 38 92.02 -43.64 18.37
C LYS A 38 91.44 -42.54 19.26
N VAL A 39 90.24 -42.77 19.78
CA VAL A 39 89.49 -41.79 20.58
C VAL A 39 89.38 -42.31 22.01
N SER A 40 89.56 -41.44 23.00
CA SER A 40 89.38 -41.79 24.41
C SER A 40 87.91 -42.10 24.72
N ARG A 41 87.64 -42.82 25.82
CA ARG A 41 86.28 -43.23 26.19
C ARG A 41 85.38 -42.04 26.53
N GLU A 42 85.94 -40.95 27.04
CA GLU A 42 85.28 -39.68 27.34
C GLU A 42 84.94 -38.89 26.07
N GLU A 43 85.87 -38.82 25.12
CA GLU A 43 85.63 -38.22 23.80
C GLU A 43 84.56 -39.00 23.03
N TRP A 44 84.59 -40.33 23.07
CA TRP A 44 83.53 -41.17 22.50
C TRP A 44 82.16 -40.89 23.13
N ARG A 45 82.08 -40.81 24.46
CA ARG A 45 80.83 -40.43 25.16
C ARG A 45 80.33 -39.03 24.79
N THR A 46 81.23 -38.11 24.47
CA THR A 46 80.87 -36.76 24.04
C THR A 46 80.36 -36.76 22.61
N LEU A 47 81.00 -37.51 21.72
CA LEU A 47 80.54 -37.71 20.34
C LEU A 47 79.16 -38.38 20.29
N VAL A 48 78.90 -39.39 21.13
CA VAL A 48 77.59 -40.04 21.22
C VAL A 48 76.51 -39.05 21.64
N ARG A 49 76.74 -38.24 22.69
CA ARG A 49 75.78 -37.20 23.12
C ARG A 49 75.54 -36.14 22.04
N GLN A 50 76.58 -35.72 21.33
CA GLN A 50 76.43 -34.79 20.21
C GLN A 50 75.61 -35.41 19.08
N ASN A 51 75.82 -36.70 18.79
CA ASN A 51 75.04 -37.40 17.78
C ASN A 51 73.57 -37.54 18.21
N GLU A 52 73.28 -37.84 19.46
CA GLU A 52 71.91 -37.87 20.01
C GLU A 52 71.22 -36.51 19.87
N LEU A 53 71.90 -35.41 20.24
CA LEU A 53 71.36 -34.05 20.08
C LEU A 53 71.14 -33.68 18.60
N LEU A 54 72.02 -34.12 17.70
CA LEU A 54 71.85 -33.93 16.26
C LEU A 54 70.67 -34.74 15.73
N ASP A 55 70.48 -35.96 16.21
CA ASP A 55 69.34 -36.81 15.83
C ASP A 55 68.02 -36.22 16.34
N GLU A 56 67.97 -35.70 17.57
CA GLU A 56 66.82 -34.97 18.12
C GLU A 56 66.50 -33.71 17.29
N ALA A 57 67.50 -32.92 16.95
CA ALA A 57 67.33 -31.73 16.11
C ALA A 57 66.83 -32.10 14.70
N ASN A 58 67.39 -33.14 14.09
CA ASN A 58 66.95 -33.64 12.79
C ASN A 58 65.50 -34.14 12.82
N GLN A 59 65.09 -34.83 13.88
CA GLN A 59 63.70 -35.24 14.07
C GLN A 59 62.77 -34.02 14.20
N ALA A 60 63.15 -33.02 15.00
CA ALA A 60 62.38 -31.78 15.13
C ALA A 60 62.24 -31.04 13.79
N TYR A 61 63.31 -30.94 13.00
CA TYR A 61 63.27 -30.35 11.67
C TYR A 61 62.44 -31.18 10.67
N SER A 62 62.40 -32.51 10.80
CA SER A 62 61.54 -33.36 9.98
C SER A 62 60.07 -33.08 10.27
N VAL A 63 59.68 -33.03 11.54
CA VAL A 63 58.30 -32.72 11.96
C VAL A 63 57.90 -31.31 11.51
N GLN A 64 58.79 -30.33 11.62
CA GLN A 64 58.55 -28.98 11.11
C GLN A 64 58.37 -28.97 9.58
N ASN A 65 59.21 -29.69 8.84
CA ASN A 65 59.07 -29.81 7.38
C ASN A 65 57.75 -30.46 6.98
N GLU A 66 57.33 -31.52 7.64
CA GLU A 66 56.04 -32.17 7.40
C GLU A 66 54.87 -31.22 7.70
N THR A 67 54.95 -30.48 8.80
CA THR A 67 53.96 -29.46 9.16
C THR A 67 53.88 -28.36 8.10
N LEU A 68 55.03 -27.85 7.63
CA LEU A 68 55.08 -26.81 6.60
C LEU A 68 54.53 -27.32 5.26
N ARG A 69 54.84 -28.56 4.87
CA ARG A 69 54.28 -29.19 3.65
C ARG A 69 52.76 -29.34 3.74
N SER A 70 52.24 -29.77 4.89
CA SER A 70 50.79 -29.88 5.12
C SER A 70 50.09 -28.52 5.05
N ARG A 71 50.70 -27.48 5.66
CA ARG A 71 50.20 -26.10 5.58
C ARG A 71 50.24 -25.55 4.16
N LEU A 72 51.30 -25.80 3.42
CA LEU A 72 51.42 -25.39 2.01
C LEU A 72 50.33 -26.06 1.18
N HIS A 73 50.14 -27.37 1.32
CA HIS A 73 49.09 -28.09 0.61
C HIS A 73 47.68 -27.56 0.93
N SER A 74 47.42 -27.23 2.19
CA SER A 74 46.15 -26.62 2.61
C SER A 74 45.97 -25.22 2.02
N ALA A 75 47.05 -24.42 1.97
CA ALA A 75 47.02 -23.09 1.37
C ALA A 75 46.81 -23.15 -0.15
N ASP A 76 47.44 -24.10 -0.84
CA ASP A 76 47.25 -24.32 -2.28
C ASP A 76 45.81 -24.76 -2.60
N ALA A 77 45.25 -25.66 -1.79
CA ALA A 77 43.85 -26.07 -1.92
C ALA A 77 42.87 -24.90 -1.74
N GLU A 78 43.10 -24.06 -0.72
CA GLU A 78 42.27 -22.87 -0.51
C GLU A 78 42.46 -21.84 -1.62
N ASN A 79 43.68 -21.64 -2.09
CA ASN A 79 43.96 -20.76 -3.22
C ASN A 79 43.22 -21.22 -4.49
N HIS A 80 43.22 -22.52 -4.77
CA HIS A 80 42.43 -23.08 -5.87
C HIS A 80 40.92 -22.87 -5.66
N ARG A 81 40.40 -23.08 -4.44
CA ARG A 81 38.98 -22.84 -4.12
C ARG A 81 38.59 -21.39 -4.39
N LEU A 82 39.38 -20.44 -3.91
CA LEU A 82 39.10 -19.02 -4.08
C LEU A 82 39.21 -18.60 -5.55
N CYS A 83 40.32 -18.96 -6.21
CA CYS A 83 40.60 -18.54 -7.59
C CYS A 83 39.67 -19.16 -8.63
N HIS A 84 39.30 -20.44 -8.47
CA HIS A 84 38.57 -21.17 -9.50
C HIS A 84 37.09 -21.40 -9.20
N VAL A 85 36.66 -21.25 -7.94
CA VAL A 85 35.25 -21.47 -7.57
C VAL A 85 34.60 -20.18 -7.11
N VAL A 86 35.16 -19.55 -6.07
CA VAL A 86 34.50 -18.40 -5.42
C VAL A 86 34.55 -17.15 -6.29
N ILE A 87 35.73 -16.77 -6.79
CA ILE A 87 35.88 -15.56 -7.61
C ILE A 87 35.06 -15.64 -8.91
N PRO A 88 35.10 -16.74 -9.68
CA PRO A 88 34.26 -16.86 -10.88
C PRO A 88 32.76 -16.79 -10.58
N SER A 89 32.29 -17.48 -9.53
CA SER A 89 30.88 -17.44 -9.13
C SER A 89 30.41 -16.03 -8.76
N LEU A 90 31.23 -15.27 -8.03
CA LEU A 90 30.91 -13.87 -7.71
C LEU A 90 30.91 -12.99 -8.95
N ASN A 91 31.85 -13.19 -9.89
CA ASN A 91 31.87 -12.46 -11.15
C ASN A 91 30.62 -12.74 -12.00
N ASP A 92 30.15 -13.99 -12.05
CA ASP A 92 28.92 -14.36 -12.76
C ASP A 92 27.69 -13.69 -12.14
N GLN A 93 27.62 -13.64 -10.80
CA GLN A 93 26.54 -12.94 -10.09
C GLN A 93 26.56 -11.43 -10.36
N ILE A 94 27.74 -10.80 -10.31
CA ILE A 94 27.90 -9.39 -10.65
C ILE A 94 27.43 -9.13 -12.08
N ALA A 95 27.85 -9.96 -13.04
CA ALA A 95 27.45 -9.83 -14.43
C ALA A 95 25.92 -9.96 -14.62
N SER A 96 25.27 -10.88 -13.90
CA SER A 96 23.80 -11.01 -13.92
C SER A 96 23.12 -9.77 -13.36
N LEU A 97 23.51 -9.32 -12.16
CA LEU A 97 22.94 -8.15 -11.50
C LEU A 97 23.18 -6.85 -12.29
N SER A 98 24.32 -6.73 -12.96
CA SER A 98 24.61 -5.61 -13.85
C SER A 98 23.66 -5.61 -15.05
N ARG A 99 23.41 -6.78 -15.66
CA ARG A 99 22.48 -6.91 -16.78
C ARG A 99 21.04 -6.58 -16.38
N ASP A 100 20.60 -7.05 -15.21
CA ASP A 100 19.26 -6.74 -14.67
C ASP A 100 19.10 -5.25 -14.37
N ASN A 101 20.11 -4.63 -13.74
CA ASN A 101 20.12 -3.18 -13.52
C ASN A 101 20.02 -2.40 -14.83
N GLU A 102 20.73 -2.82 -15.87
CA GLU A 102 20.67 -2.17 -17.18
C GLU A 102 19.29 -2.32 -17.83
N CYS A 103 18.67 -3.51 -17.74
CA CYS A 103 17.30 -3.73 -18.17
C CYS A 103 16.29 -2.85 -17.42
N LEU A 104 16.43 -2.73 -16.10
CA LEU A 104 15.57 -1.85 -15.28
C LEU A 104 15.77 -0.38 -15.65
N ARG A 105 17.02 0.06 -15.88
CA ARG A 105 17.29 1.42 -16.36
C ARG A 105 16.65 1.68 -17.71
N ARG A 106 16.81 0.79 -18.69
CA ARG A 106 16.15 0.92 -20.00
C ARG A 106 14.62 0.92 -19.88
N ALA A 107 14.05 0.10 -18.98
CA ALA A 107 12.62 0.10 -18.74
C ALA A 107 12.14 1.41 -18.09
N ALA A 108 12.89 1.92 -17.10
CA ALA A 108 12.62 3.20 -16.47
C ALA A 108 12.78 4.36 -17.46
N GLU A 109 13.79 4.34 -18.33
CA GLU A 109 14.00 5.31 -19.42
C GLU A 109 12.88 5.25 -20.44
N LYS A 110 12.41 4.05 -20.82
CA LYS A 110 11.22 3.89 -21.67
C LYS A 110 9.94 4.45 -21.02
N HIS A 111 9.91 4.55 -19.70
CA HIS A 111 8.84 5.23 -18.94
C HIS A 111 9.16 6.71 -18.64
N CYS A 112 10.40 7.15 -18.87
CA CYS A 112 10.91 8.53 -18.69
C CYS A 112 11.08 9.29 -20.02
N ASP A 113 10.89 8.63 -21.17
CA ASP A 113 10.51 9.33 -22.39
C ASP A 113 9.33 10.24 -22.02
N PRO A 114 9.38 11.55 -22.35
CA PRO A 114 8.32 12.47 -21.96
C PRO A 114 7.01 11.83 -22.38
N PRO A 115 6.05 11.63 -21.45
CA PRO A 115 4.85 10.86 -21.73
C PRO A 115 4.29 11.41 -23.02
N HIS A 116 4.23 10.56 -24.06
CA HIS A 116 3.81 10.88 -25.42
C HIS A 116 3.00 12.17 -25.43
N LEU A 117 3.45 13.26 -26.07
CA LEU A 117 2.82 14.59 -26.01
C LEU A 117 1.27 14.55 -26.04
N GLY A 118 0.67 13.55 -26.71
CA GLY A 118 -0.76 13.24 -26.64
C GLY A 118 -1.33 12.99 -25.24
N HIS A 119 -0.72 12.16 -24.38
CA HIS A 119 -1.25 11.88 -23.04
C HIS A 119 -1.21 13.09 -22.11
N TYR A 120 -0.13 13.88 -22.12
CA TYR A 120 -0.09 15.12 -21.34
C TYR A 120 -1.14 16.12 -21.85
N HIS A 121 -1.22 16.28 -23.17
CA HIS A 121 -2.21 17.15 -23.80
C HIS A 121 -3.67 16.71 -23.53
N ASP A 122 -3.92 15.40 -23.50
CA ASP A 122 -5.24 14.85 -23.17
C ASP A 122 -5.58 15.06 -21.69
N ILE A 123 -4.60 14.90 -20.79
CA ILE A 123 -4.76 15.22 -19.37
C ILE A 123 -5.08 16.71 -19.18
N GLU A 124 -4.40 17.61 -19.88
CA GLU A 124 -4.68 19.04 -19.84
C GLU A 124 -6.05 19.41 -20.41
N LYS A 125 -6.46 18.77 -21.51
CA LYS A 125 -7.81 18.91 -22.07
C LYS A 125 -8.86 18.44 -21.07
N LEU A 126 -8.65 17.30 -20.42
CA LEU A 126 -9.57 16.76 -19.41
C LEU A 126 -9.64 17.68 -18.19
N ARG A 127 -8.50 18.19 -17.70
CA ARG A 127 -8.45 19.20 -16.62
C ARG A 127 -9.21 20.47 -16.98
N SER A 128 -9.02 20.96 -18.20
CA SER A 128 -9.71 22.16 -18.69
C SER A 128 -11.22 21.94 -18.81
N LYS A 129 -11.65 20.77 -19.29
CA LYS A 129 -13.07 20.38 -19.32
C LYS A 129 -13.66 20.25 -17.91
N LEU A 130 -12.94 19.62 -16.99
CA LEU A 130 -13.34 19.52 -15.58
C LEU A 130 -13.54 20.90 -14.97
N CYS A 131 -12.59 21.82 -15.15
CA CYS A 131 -12.70 23.18 -14.63
C CYS A 131 -13.92 23.93 -15.21
N LYS A 132 -14.23 23.75 -16.50
CA LYS A 132 -15.43 24.34 -17.12
C LYS A 132 -16.70 23.75 -16.53
N LEU A 133 -16.79 22.42 -16.43
CA LEU A 133 -17.94 21.73 -15.85
C LEU A 133 -18.15 22.09 -14.38
N GLU A 134 -17.08 22.26 -13.59
CA GLU A 134 -17.18 22.71 -12.20
C GLU A 134 -17.74 24.13 -12.09
N LYS A 135 -17.32 25.03 -12.97
CA LYS A 135 -17.86 26.40 -13.04
C LYS A 135 -19.33 26.40 -13.44
N GLU A 136 -19.70 25.65 -14.49
CA GLU A 136 -21.09 25.49 -14.93
C GLU A 136 -21.96 24.85 -13.83
N ASN A 137 -21.45 23.86 -13.11
CA ASN A 137 -22.17 23.24 -12.00
C ASN A 137 -22.41 24.26 -10.87
N LYS A 138 -21.42 25.10 -10.57
CA LYS A 138 -21.56 26.18 -9.59
C LYS A 138 -22.63 27.18 -10.02
N THR A 139 -22.59 27.68 -11.26
CA THR A 139 -23.60 28.62 -11.76
C THR A 139 -25.00 28.01 -11.74
N LEU A 140 -25.15 26.74 -12.15
CA LEU A 140 -26.43 26.05 -12.09
C LEU A 140 -26.96 25.86 -10.67
N ARG A 141 -26.08 25.64 -9.68
CA ARG A 141 -26.49 25.57 -8.26
C ARG A 141 -26.96 26.93 -7.75
N ASP A 142 -26.25 28.00 -8.10
CA ASP A 142 -26.61 29.36 -7.72
C ASP A 142 -27.97 29.73 -8.33
N ASP A 143 -28.17 29.49 -9.64
CA ASP A 143 -29.43 29.71 -10.35
C ASP A 143 -30.58 28.89 -9.75
N ASN A 144 -30.34 27.63 -9.39
CA ASN A 144 -31.35 26.80 -8.74
C ASN A 144 -31.72 27.33 -7.36
N GLY A 145 -30.74 27.85 -6.61
CA GLY A 145 -30.94 28.55 -5.35
C GLY A 145 -31.87 29.77 -5.50
N ASP A 146 -31.60 30.61 -6.49
CA ASP A 146 -32.40 31.80 -6.81
C ASP A 146 -33.81 31.44 -7.26
N LEU A 147 -33.97 30.42 -8.11
CA LEU A 147 -35.27 29.93 -8.55
C LEU A 147 -36.09 29.38 -7.38
N ARG A 148 -35.48 28.61 -6.47
CA ARG A 148 -36.15 28.13 -5.24
C ARG A 148 -36.55 29.28 -4.33
N PHE A 149 -35.73 30.32 -4.23
CA PHE A 149 -36.08 31.52 -3.47
C PHE A 149 -37.30 32.23 -4.08
N ARG A 150 -37.28 32.49 -5.40
CA ARG A 150 -38.41 33.12 -6.12
C ARG A 150 -39.69 32.30 -6.00
N LEU A 151 -39.59 30.97 -6.12
CA LEU A 151 -40.74 30.08 -5.96
C LEU A 151 -41.38 30.22 -4.58
N ARG A 152 -40.57 30.24 -3.51
CA ARG A 152 -41.06 30.44 -2.14
C ARG A 152 -41.74 31.79 -1.97
N GLU A 153 -41.15 32.85 -2.51
CA GLU A 153 -41.71 34.20 -2.40
C GLU A 153 -43.02 34.34 -3.17
N LEU A 154 -43.10 33.82 -4.40
CA LEU A 154 -44.32 33.81 -5.19
C LEU A 154 -45.42 32.96 -4.53
N SER A 155 -45.08 31.78 -4.00
CA SER A 155 -46.04 30.96 -3.26
C SER A 155 -46.61 31.73 -2.07
N LYS A 156 -45.75 32.39 -1.29
CA LYS A 156 -46.17 33.21 -0.15
C LYS A 156 -47.06 34.37 -0.57
N GLN A 157 -46.74 35.05 -1.67
CA GLN A 157 -47.58 36.14 -2.20
C GLN A 157 -48.96 35.63 -2.64
N VAL A 158 -49.01 34.48 -3.33
CA VAL A 158 -50.27 33.85 -3.74
C VAL A 158 -51.10 33.48 -2.51
N ASP A 159 -50.51 32.81 -1.53
CA ASP A 159 -51.20 32.41 -0.30
C ASP A 159 -51.75 33.61 0.46
N GLN A 160 -50.97 34.68 0.61
CA GLN A 160 -51.40 35.91 1.27
C GLN A 160 -52.52 36.62 0.52
N ASN A 161 -52.40 36.77 -0.80
CA ASN A 161 -53.40 37.44 -1.63
C ASN A 161 -54.72 36.65 -1.64
N LEU A 162 -54.65 35.33 -1.83
CA LEU A 162 -55.83 34.46 -1.81
C LEU A 162 -56.47 34.43 -0.42
N SER A 163 -55.69 34.30 0.66
CA SER A 163 -56.22 34.31 2.03
C SER A 163 -56.95 35.62 2.34
N ARG A 164 -56.39 36.76 1.93
CA ARG A 164 -57.04 38.06 2.11
C ARG A 164 -58.34 38.16 1.31
N ARG A 165 -58.31 37.75 0.04
CA ARG A 165 -59.49 37.79 -0.83
C ARG A 165 -60.61 36.88 -0.32
N VAL A 166 -60.27 35.68 0.13
CA VAL A 166 -61.21 34.73 0.74
C VAL A 166 -61.81 35.35 2.00
N ALA A 167 -60.99 35.91 2.91
CA ALA A 167 -61.49 36.54 4.12
C ALA A 167 -62.45 37.70 3.84
N ASP A 168 -62.15 38.54 2.84
CA ASP A 168 -63.03 39.65 2.44
C ASP A 168 -64.35 39.15 1.83
N LEU A 169 -64.31 38.11 1.00
CA LEU A 169 -65.51 37.49 0.44
C LEU A 169 -66.36 36.82 1.51
N THR A 170 -65.76 36.11 2.46
CA THR A 170 -66.47 35.51 3.60
C THR A 170 -67.23 36.58 4.39
N LYS A 171 -66.59 37.72 4.70
CA LYS A 171 -67.26 38.85 5.36
C LYS A 171 -68.43 39.41 4.54
N GLN A 172 -68.28 39.52 3.22
CA GLN A 172 -69.37 39.98 2.35
C GLN A 172 -70.54 38.99 2.33
N ILE A 173 -70.25 37.68 2.26
CA ILE A 173 -71.27 36.62 2.33
C ILE A 173 -72.02 36.71 3.65
N GLU A 174 -71.32 36.81 4.78
CA GLU A 174 -71.92 36.97 6.10
C GLU A 174 -72.81 38.22 6.16
N TYR A 175 -72.31 39.36 5.67
CA TYR A 175 -73.07 40.61 5.61
C TYR A 175 -74.37 40.44 4.83
N TRP A 176 -74.31 39.93 3.60
CA TRP A 176 -75.50 39.78 2.76
C TRP A 176 -76.45 38.69 3.26
N THR A 177 -75.94 37.63 3.87
CA THR A 177 -76.75 36.62 4.54
C THR A 177 -77.56 37.25 5.66
N ASN A 178 -76.92 38.06 6.51
CA ASN A 178 -77.59 38.78 7.59
C ASN A 178 -78.62 39.79 7.06
N GLN A 179 -78.28 40.55 6.02
CA GLN A 179 -79.22 41.49 5.38
C GLN A 179 -80.44 40.76 4.80
N SER A 180 -80.23 39.65 4.09
CA SER A 180 -81.33 38.87 3.53
C SER A 180 -82.26 38.32 4.61
N GLY A 181 -81.70 37.84 5.73
CA GLY A 181 -82.47 37.37 6.89
C GLY A 181 -83.27 38.49 7.55
N PHE A 182 -82.66 39.67 7.72
CA PHE A 182 -83.34 40.85 8.25
C PHE A 182 -84.54 41.26 7.39
N TRP A 183 -84.35 41.38 6.08
CA TRP A 183 -85.41 41.80 5.16
C TRP A 183 -86.50 40.75 5.01
N LYS A 184 -86.14 39.47 5.01
CA LYS A 184 -87.12 38.37 5.05
C LYS A 184 -88.00 38.47 6.29
N LYS A 185 -87.41 38.66 7.48
CA LYS A 185 -88.15 38.85 8.73
C LYS A 185 -89.08 40.07 8.65
N LYS A 186 -88.60 41.19 8.10
CA LYS A 186 -89.43 42.40 7.93
C LYS A 186 -90.59 42.20 6.96
N TYR A 187 -90.38 41.46 5.89
CA TYR A 187 -91.43 41.08 4.95
C TYR A 187 -92.47 40.19 5.63
N ASP A 188 -92.04 39.15 6.35
CA ASP A 188 -92.93 38.24 7.07
C ASP A 188 -93.76 39.01 8.12
N GLU A 189 -93.13 39.89 8.92
CA GLU A 189 -93.81 40.79 9.88
C GLU A 189 -94.85 41.71 9.22
N LEU A 190 -94.59 42.19 8.00
CA LEU A 190 -95.53 43.04 7.27
C LEU A 190 -96.67 42.22 6.67
N ARG A 191 -96.36 41.05 6.11
CA ARG A 191 -97.33 40.11 5.53
C ARG A 191 -98.33 39.63 6.57
N GLU A 192 -97.86 39.22 7.75
CA GLU A 192 -98.75 38.80 8.85
C GLU A 192 -99.68 39.94 9.31
N ARG A 193 -99.16 41.17 9.43
CA ARG A 193 -99.99 42.35 9.73
C ARG A 193 -101.03 42.61 8.65
N HIS A 194 -100.66 42.49 7.38
CA HIS A 194 -101.58 42.69 6.26
C HIS A 194 -102.69 41.63 6.24
N LEU A 195 -102.34 40.36 6.42
CA LEU A 195 -103.31 39.26 6.55
C LEU A 195 -104.26 39.51 7.72
N GLY A 196 -103.73 39.91 8.88
CA GLY A 196 -104.55 40.26 10.04
C GLY A 196 -105.54 41.40 9.76
N LEU A 197 -105.13 42.42 9.00
CA LEU A 197 -106.01 43.52 8.59
C LEU A 197 -107.11 43.04 7.63
N ILE A 198 -106.78 42.18 6.66
CA ILE A 198 -107.76 41.57 5.74
C ILE A 198 -108.83 40.84 6.55
N THR A 199 -108.42 39.95 7.47
CA THR A 199 -109.36 39.20 8.32
C THR A 199 -110.26 40.13 9.15
N ILE A 200 -109.72 41.24 9.66
CA ILE A 200 -110.53 42.22 10.39
C ILE A 200 -111.55 42.88 9.45
N VAL A 201 -111.13 43.31 8.26
CA VAL A 201 -112.03 43.95 7.28
C VAL A 201 -113.13 42.97 6.86
N GLU A 202 -112.79 41.73 6.51
CA GLU A 202 -113.74 40.67 6.18
C GLU A 202 -114.76 40.45 7.30
N SER A 203 -114.30 40.36 8.55
CA SER A 203 -115.20 40.23 9.70
C SER A 203 -116.13 41.44 9.91
N LYS A 204 -115.70 42.64 9.51
CA LYS A 204 -116.48 43.87 9.61
C LYS A 204 -117.48 43.98 8.46
N THR A 205 -117.08 43.59 7.25
CA THR A 205 -117.98 43.54 6.08
C THR A 205 -119.09 42.52 6.31
N GLU A 206 -118.77 41.31 6.79
CA GLU A 206 -119.78 40.31 7.16
C GLU A 206 -120.79 40.85 8.20
N LYS A 207 -120.30 41.52 9.24
CA LYS A 207 -121.18 42.16 10.25
C LYS A 207 -122.05 43.25 9.63
N MET A 208 -121.51 44.06 8.74
CA MET A 208 -122.25 45.11 8.05
C MET A 208 -123.35 44.53 7.15
N GLU A 209 -123.06 43.47 6.41
CA GLU A 209 -124.04 42.75 5.60
C GLU A 209 -125.19 42.20 6.45
N VAL A 210 -124.89 41.63 7.62
CA VAL A 210 -125.92 41.18 8.58
C VAL A 210 -126.79 42.34 9.07
N TYR A 211 -126.19 43.49 9.39
CA TYR A 211 -126.96 44.67 9.81
C TYR A 211 -127.85 45.20 8.68
N ASP A 212 -127.32 45.29 7.45
CA ASP A 212 -128.08 45.72 6.28
C ASP A 212 -129.27 44.79 6.01
N ASP A 213 -129.08 43.48 6.14
CA ASP A 213 -130.16 42.50 6.00
C ASP A 213 -131.26 42.68 7.06
N ILE A 214 -130.88 42.97 8.31
CA ILE A 214 -131.85 43.26 9.39
C ILE A 214 -132.64 44.53 9.08
N LEU A 215 -131.98 45.61 8.63
CA LEU A 215 -132.61 46.88 8.29
C LEU A 215 -133.59 46.71 7.11
N LYS A 216 -133.17 46.01 6.05
CA LYS A 216 -134.01 45.67 4.89
C LYS A 216 -135.27 44.90 5.31
N ARG A 217 -135.14 43.89 6.19
CA ARG A 217 -136.28 43.10 6.69
C ARG A 217 -137.27 43.93 7.50
N ARG A 218 -136.81 44.97 8.20
CA ARG A 218 -137.64 45.86 9.03
C ARG A 218 -138.27 47.02 8.24
N ARG A 219 -138.04 47.12 6.92
CA ARG A 219 -138.49 48.22 6.04
C ARG A 219 -138.13 49.61 6.59
N VAL A 220 -136.98 49.72 7.25
CA VAL A 220 -136.39 51.00 7.61
C VAL A 220 -135.43 51.33 6.47
N CYS A 221 -135.93 52.08 5.50
CA CYS A 221 -135.11 52.80 4.51
C CYS A 221 -135.09 54.27 4.90
#